data_AF-A0A182Y723-F1
#
_entry.id   AF-A0A182Y723-F1
#
_cell.length_a   1.000
_cell.length_b   1.000
_cell.length_c   1.000
_cell.angle_alpha   90.00
_cell.angle_beta   90.00
_cell.angle_gamma   90.00
#
_symmetry.space_group_name_H-M   'P 1'
#
loop_
_entity.id
_entity.type
_entity.pdbx_description
1 polymer ?
#
loop_
_entity_poly.entity_id
_entity_poly.type
_entity_poly.pdbx_seq_one_letter_code
_entity_poly.pdbx_strand_id
1 'polypeptide(L)'
;MGVRPKCKNVPDFSASREKNDLGFITFDLATDLNPLFNWNVKQLFLYLTAEYTTEQNALNQVVLWDKIILRGENANLDFKNMNTKYYFWDDGNGLKGHRNVTLTLSWNIIPNAGLLPSVFSHGQHSFKFPEAYIESPV
;
A
#
# COMPACT_ATOMS: atom_id res chain seq x y z
N MET A 1 -3.89 8.76 -8.41
CA MET A 1 -2.72 7.94 -8.08
C MET A 1 -2.19 7.35 -9.38
N GLY A 2 -0.94 7.58 -9.75
CA GLY A 2 -0.30 6.84 -10.85
C GLY A 2 0.36 5.59 -10.26
N VAL A 3 0.27 4.44 -10.94
CA VAL A 3 0.83 3.17 -10.43
C VAL A 3 1.53 2.42 -11.55
N ARG A 4 2.74 1.91 -11.29
CA ARG A 4 3.46 0.99 -12.20
C ARG A 4 3.77 -0.32 -11.48
N PRO A 5 3.05 -1.41 -11.80
CA PRO A 5 3.24 -2.72 -11.19
C PRO A 5 4.23 -3.59 -11.97
N LYS A 6 4.95 -4.44 -11.25
CA LYS A 6 5.80 -5.52 -11.77
C LYS A 6 5.65 -6.73 -10.85
N CYS A 7 5.82 -7.94 -11.37
CA CYS A 7 5.70 -9.17 -10.57
C CYS A 7 6.92 -10.07 -10.81
N LYS A 8 7.46 -10.68 -9.76
CA LYS A 8 8.45 -11.75 -9.82
C LYS A 8 7.93 -12.97 -9.10
N ASN A 9 8.33 -14.15 -9.56
CA ASN A 9 8.11 -15.39 -8.84
C ASN A 9 9.42 -15.79 -8.14
N VAL A 10 9.39 -15.81 -6.81
CA VAL A 10 10.58 -15.94 -5.98
C VAL A 10 10.39 -17.05 -4.97
N PRO A 11 11.45 -17.83 -4.65
CA PRO A 11 11.37 -18.83 -3.60
C PRO A 11 10.95 -18.17 -2.29
N ASP A 12 9.96 -18.77 -1.62
CA ASP A 12 9.68 -18.44 -0.24
C ASP A 12 10.87 -18.91 0.63
N PHE A 13 11.19 -18.16 1.68
CA PHE A 13 12.23 -18.53 2.63
C PHE A 13 11.71 -19.47 3.73
N SER A 14 10.45 -19.93 3.61
CA SER A 14 9.87 -20.95 4.47
C SER A 14 10.39 -22.36 4.17
N ALA A 15 10.04 -23.34 5.00
CA ALA A 15 10.55 -24.70 4.88
C ALA A 15 10.07 -25.43 3.60
N SER A 16 8.96 -24.97 3.01
CA SER A 16 8.53 -25.44 1.69
C SER A 16 9.35 -24.72 0.62
N ARG A 17 9.89 -25.46 -0.35
CA ARG A 17 10.61 -24.88 -1.52
C ARG A 17 9.64 -24.24 -2.53
N GLU A 18 8.49 -23.79 -2.07
CA GLU A 18 7.46 -23.22 -2.92
C GLU A 18 7.87 -21.80 -3.32
N LYS A 19 7.46 -21.41 -4.52
CA LYS A 19 7.69 -20.05 -5.02
C LYS A 19 6.40 -19.29 -4.96
N ASN A 20 6.47 -18.09 -4.43
CA ASN A 20 5.34 -17.18 -4.32
C ASN A 20 5.59 -15.92 -5.17
N ASP A 21 4.50 -15.25 -5.52
CA ASP A 21 4.55 -14.00 -6.25
C ASP A 21 4.95 -12.84 -5.32
N LEU A 22 5.97 -12.11 -5.75
CA LEU A 22 6.39 -10.85 -5.17
C LEU A 22 6.05 -9.70 -6.12
N GLY A 23 5.12 -8.87 -5.69
CA GLY A 23 4.73 -7.64 -6.35
C GLY A 23 5.72 -6.50 -6.06
N PHE A 24 6.04 -5.74 -7.10
CA PHE A 24 6.73 -4.45 -6.99
C PHE A 24 5.80 -3.38 -7.52
N ILE A 25 5.59 -2.34 -6.74
CA ILE A 25 4.71 -1.24 -7.11
C ILE A 25 5.50 0.05 -6.91
N THR A 26 5.43 0.93 -7.91
CA THR A 26 5.77 2.33 -7.72
C THR A 26 4.53 3.18 -7.85
N PHE A 27 4.35 4.17 -6.99
CA PHE A 27 3.13 4.97 -6.96
C PHE A 27 3.39 6.47 -6.81
N ASP A 28 2.44 7.26 -7.31
CA ASP A 28 2.36 8.70 -7.08
C ASP A 28 1.23 9.00 -6.11
N LEU A 29 1.49 9.78 -5.06
CA LEU A 29 0.53 10.13 -4.02
C LEU A 29 0.40 11.65 -3.92
N ALA A 30 -0.78 12.18 -4.23
CA ALA A 30 -1.12 13.58 -4.03
C ALA A 30 -2.35 13.68 -3.14
N THR A 31 -2.25 14.38 -2.01
CA THR A 31 -3.36 14.58 -1.07
C THR A 31 -3.11 15.78 -0.16
N ASP A 32 -4.15 16.56 0.14
CA ASP A 32 -4.10 17.63 1.13
C ASP A 32 -4.74 17.16 2.44
N LEU A 33 -3.90 16.96 3.45
CA LEU A 33 -4.31 16.52 4.79
C LEU A 33 -4.25 17.66 5.82
N ASN A 34 -3.91 18.89 5.41
CA ASN A 34 -3.90 20.04 6.31
C ASN A 34 -5.24 20.23 7.04
N PRO A 35 -6.42 20.05 6.40
CA PRO A 35 -7.71 20.23 7.08
C PRO A 35 -7.95 19.27 8.26
N LEU A 36 -7.18 18.18 8.37
CA LEU A 36 -7.30 17.21 9.46
C LEU A 36 -6.61 17.70 10.74
N PHE A 37 -5.67 18.64 10.64
CA PHE A 37 -4.97 19.17 11.81
C PHE A 37 -5.79 20.27 12.48
N ASN A 38 -6.28 19.98 13.69
CA ASN A 38 -6.83 20.96 14.61
C ASN A 38 -5.99 21.04 15.89
N TRP A 39 -6.43 21.85 16.86
CA TRP A 39 -5.71 22.06 18.13
C TRP A 39 -5.47 20.78 18.94
N ASN A 40 -6.23 19.70 18.72
CA ASN A 40 -6.07 18.43 19.44
C ASN A 40 -5.30 17.36 18.64
N VAL A 41 -5.15 17.46 17.32
CA VAL A 41 -4.44 16.43 16.52
C VAL A 41 -2.92 16.55 16.66
N LYS A 42 -2.29 15.59 17.34
CA LYS A 42 -0.83 15.57 17.56
C LYS A 42 -0.09 15.09 16.32
N GLN A 43 -0.57 14.00 15.72
CA GLN A 43 0.03 13.39 14.54
C GLN A 43 -1.04 12.63 13.74
N LEU A 44 -0.75 12.43 12.46
CA LEU A 44 -1.46 11.50 11.60
C LEU A 44 -0.55 10.30 11.34
N PHE A 45 -1.10 9.10 11.42
CA PHE A 45 -0.43 7.88 10.95
C PHE A 45 -1.09 7.43 9.64
N LEU A 46 -0.42 7.69 8.53
CA LEU A 46 -0.89 7.35 7.18
C LEU A 46 -0.34 5.99 6.79
N TYR A 47 -1.13 5.23 6.04
CA TYR A 47 -0.68 3.99 5.43
C TYR A 47 -1.44 3.71 4.14
N LEU A 48 -0.76 3.04 3.21
CA LEU A 48 -1.26 2.64 1.91
C LEU A 48 -1.41 1.12 1.91
N THR A 49 -2.64 0.64 1.71
CA THR A 49 -2.95 -0.78 1.58
C THR A 49 -3.17 -1.16 0.13
N ALA A 50 -2.80 -2.39 -0.23
CA ALA A 50 -3.26 -3.07 -1.43
C ALA A 50 -4.26 -4.15 -1.04
N GLU A 51 -5.42 -4.15 -1.69
CA GLU A 51 -6.50 -5.11 -1.48
C GLU A 51 -6.83 -5.83 -2.78
N TYR A 52 -6.96 -7.15 -2.70
CA TYR A 52 -7.25 -8.01 -3.84
C TYR A 52 -7.81 -9.36 -3.38
N THR A 53 -8.35 -10.14 -4.30
CA THR A 53 -9.04 -11.41 -4.00
C THR A 53 -8.40 -12.53 -4.81
N THR A 54 -8.12 -13.66 -4.17
CA THR A 54 -7.61 -14.86 -4.86
C THR A 54 -8.63 -15.98 -4.73
N GLU A 55 -8.39 -17.12 -5.38
CA GLU A 55 -9.26 -18.29 -5.24
C GLU A 55 -9.27 -18.82 -3.79
N GLN A 56 -8.14 -18.67 -3.09
CA GLN A 56 -7.94 -19.15 -1.73
C GLN A 56 -8.43 -18.15 -0.68
N ASN A 57 -8.31 -16.85 -0.96
CA ASN A 57 -8.60 -15.79 0.00
C ASN A 57 -9.62 -14.79 -0.56
N ALA A 58 -10.76 -14.67 0.15
CA ALA A 58 -11.80 -13.70 -0.18
C ALA A 58 -11.34 -12.23 0.00
N LEU A 59 -10.30 -12.01 0.81
CA LEU A 59 -9.66 -10.71 0.99
C LEU A 59 -8.19 -10.91 1.36
N ASN A 60 -7.30 -10.45 0.49
CA ASN A 60 -5.89 -10.23 0.80
C ASN A 60 -5.69 -8.73 0.99
N GLN A 61 -5.09 -8.33 2.13
CA GLN A 61 -4.81 -6.93 2.44
C GLN A 61 -3.36 -6.79 2.91
N VAL A 62 -2.56 -6.01 2.18
CA VAL A 62 -1.12 -5.82 2.46
C VAL A 62 -0.82 -4.34 2.61
N VAL A 63 -0.15 -3.95 3.71
CA VAL A 63 0.37 -2.58 3.88
C VAL A 63 1.67 -2.44 3.09
N LEU A 64 1.69 -1.51 2.14
CA LEU A 64 2.83 -1.29 1.25
C LEU A 64 3.74 -0.15 1.71
N TRP A 65 3.15 0.86 2.34
CA TRP A 65 3.85 2.08 2.74
C TRP A 65 3.11 2.75 3.89
N ASP A 66 3.85 3.47 4.72
CA ASP A 66 3.32 4.27 5.82
C ASP A 66 4.06 5.61 5.94
N LYS A 67 3.47 6.57 6.63
CA LYS A 67 4.15 7.80 7.05
C LYS A 67 3.48 8.39 8.28
N ILE A 68 4.30 8.83 9.23
CA ILE A 68 3.84 9.70 10.31
C ILE A 68 4.01 11.16 9.84
N ILE A 69 2.98 11.96 10.08
CA ILE A 69 3.01 13.42 9.91
C ILE A 69 2.72 14.03 11.28
N LEU A 70 3.66 14.79 11.81
CA LEU A 70 3.49 15.50 13.08
C LEU A 70 2.81 16.85 12.83
N ARG A 71 2.10 17.38 13.84
CA ARG A 71 1.58 18.75 13.76
C ARG A 71 2.72 19.74 13.49
N GLY A 72 2.51 20.62 12.52
CA GLY A 72 3.48 21.64 12.12
C GLY A 72 4.38 21.18 10.97
N GLU A 73 4.36 19.90 10.60
CA GLU A 73 4.95 19.43 9.36
C GLU A 73 4.04 19.73 8.16
N ASN A 74 4.61 19.65 6.95
CA ASN A 74 3.83 19.78 5.72
C ASN A 74 2.90 18.56 5.54
N ALA A 75 1.59 18.80 5.61
CA ALA A 75 0.55 17.80 5.39
C ALA A 75 -0.08 17.88 3.98
N ASN A 76 0.38 18.78 3.12
CA ASN A 76 0.08 18.74 1.69
C ASN A 76 1.14 17.88 0.98
N LEU A 77 0.76 16.65 0.65
CA LEU A 77 1.64 15.66 0.07
C LEU A 77 1.54 15.69 -1.45
N ASP A 78 2.68 15.73 -2.13
CA ASP A 78 2.81 15.43 -3.55
C ASP A 78 4.08 14.62 -3.80
N PHE A 79 3.95 13.30 -3.69
CA PHE A 79 5.03 12.35 -3.93
C PHE A 79 4.91 11.73 -5.31
N LYS A 80 6.04 11.63 -6.00
CA LYS A 80 6.16 10.99 -7.32
C LYS A 80 7.12 9.81 -7.26
N ASN A 81 6.80 8.74 -7.97
CA ASN A 81 7.65 7.57 -8.15
C ASN A 81 8.13 6.93 -6.84
N MET A 82 7.27 6.90 -5.83
CA MET A 82 7.58 6.28 -4.54
C MET A 82 7.65 4.76 -4.68
N ASN A 83 8.66 4.17 -4.05
CA ASN A 83 8.73 2.72 -3.84
C ASN A 83 7.93 2.34 -2.59
N THR A 84 7.46 1.09 -2.54
CA THR A 84 6.92 0.51 -1.30
C THR A 84 8.01 0.39 -0.25
N LYS A 85 7.64 0.50 1.03
CA LYS A 85 8.53 0.21 2.16
C LYS A 85 8.54 -1.28 2.49
N TYR A 86 7.39 -1.91 2.37
CA TYR A 86 7.20 -3.32 2.67
C TYR A 86 7.02 -4.12 1.38
N TYR A 87 7.39 -5.40 1.45
CA TYR A 87 7.26 -6.33 0.33
C TYR A 87 5.80 -6.68 0.11
N PHE A 88 5.39 -6.69 -1.15
CA PHE A 88 4.07 -7.17 -1.53
C PHE A 88 4.13 -8.66 -1.88
N TRP A 89 4.17 -9.49 -0.85
CA TRP A 89 4.09 -10.94 -1.00
C TRP A 89 2.65 -11.41 -1.09
N ASP A 90 2.40 -12.29 -2.04
CA ASP A 90 1.24 -13.16 -2.06
C ASP A 90 1.59 -14.49 -1.39
N ASP A 91 0.61 -15.16 -0.81
CA ASP A 91 0.76 -16.50 -0.22
C ASP A 91 0.67 -17.63 -1.28
N GLY A 92 0.68 -17.27 -2.56
CA GLY A 92 0.76 -18.18 -3.69
C GLY A 92 1.19 -17.47 -4.99
N ASN A 93 0.46 -17.71 -6.07
CA ASN A 93 0.74 -17.14 -7.40
C ASN A 93 -0.40 -16.22 -7.89
N GLY A 94 -1.02 -15.48 -6.97
CA GLY A 94 -2.23 -14.70 -7.20
C GLY A 94 -2.01 -13.33 -7.82
N LEU A 95 -0.77 -12.86 -8.01
CA LEU A 95 -0.52 -11.50 -8.50
C LEU A 95 -0.32 -11.43 -10.00
N LYS A 96 0.35 -12.40 -10.62
CA LYS A 96 0.53 -12.39 -12.08
C LYS A 96 -0.81 -12.38 -12.81
N GLY A 97 -1.01 -11.42 -13.72
CA GLY A 97 -2.26 -11.27 -14.47
C GLY A 97 -3.46 -10.83 -13.62
N HIS A 98 -3.26 -10.46 -12.36
CA HIS A 98 -4.35 -10.08 -11.48
C HIS A 98 -5.06 -8.82 -11.99
N ARG A 99 -6.38 -8.93 -12.18
CA ARG A 99 -7.18 -7.94 -12.91
C ARG A 99 -7.63 -6.75 -12.07
N ASN A 100 -7.60 -6.86 -10.75
CA ASN A 100 -8.14 -5.83 -9.87
C ASN A 100 -7.45 -5.79 -8.52
N VAL A 101 -6.33 -5.07 -8.43
CA VAL A 101 -5.71 -4.74 -7.14
C VAL A 101 -6.03 -3.29 -6.81
N THR A 102 -6.64 -3.06 -5.65
CA THR A 102 -7.08 -1.74 -5.21
C THR A 102 -6.13 -1.18 -4.18
N LEU A 103 -5.55 -0.02 -4.45
CA LEU A 103 -4.81 0.75 -3.47
C LEU A 103 -5.76 1.67 -2.71
N THR A 104 -5.67 1.64 -1.38
CA THR A 104 -6.42 2.52 -0.49
C THR A 104 -5.44 3.26 0.42
N LEU A 105 -5.46 4.59 0.38
CA LEU A 105 -4.79 5.38 1.40
C LEU A 105 -5.71 5.46 2.63
N SER A 106 -5.18 5.31 3.83
CA SER A 106 -5.92 5.48 5.09
C SER A 106 -5.08 6.21 6.11
N TRP A 107 -5.71 6.77 7.14
CA TRP A 107 -4.99 7.42 8.22
C TRP A 107 -5.66 7.27 9.58
N ASN A 108 -4.87 7.16 10.64
CA ASN A 108 -5.35 7.28 12.01
C ASN A 108 -5.00 8.67 12.55
N ILE A 109 -5.98 9.31 13.19
CA ILE A 109 -5.79 10.60 13.86
C ILE A 109 -5.38 10.30 15.30
N ILE A 110 -4.18 10.74 15.68
CA ILE A 110 -3.67 10.58 17.04
C ILE A 110 -3.79 11.93 17.75
N PRO A 111 -4.68 12.08 18.74
CA PRO A 111 -4.83 13.33 19.45
C PRO A 111 -3.75 13.50 20.53
N ASN A 112 -3.66 14.71 21.10
CA ASN A 112 -2.93 14.94 22.34
C ASN A 112 -3.63 14.28 23.53
N ALA A 113 -4.98 14.31 23.54
CA ALA A 113 -5.80 13.63 24.54
C ALA A 113 -7.16 13.20 23.96
N GLY A 114 -7.73 12.12 24.50
CA GLY A 114 -9.05 11.61 24.15
C GLY A 114 -9.03 10.35 23.29
N LEU A 115 -10.12 10.11 22.56
CA LEU A 115 -10.33 8.91 21.75
C LEU A 115 -9.40 8.86 20.54
N LEU A 116 -9.08 7.64 20.09
CA LEU A 116 -8.32 7.38 18.87
C LEU A 116 -9.28 7.00 17.73
N PRO A 117 -9.80 7.97 16.96
CA PRO A 117 -10.66 7.66 15.84
C PRO A 117 -9.83 7.07 14.70
N SER A 118 -10.30 5.95 14.15
CA SER A 118 -9.83 5.45 12.86
C SER A 118 -10.66 6.10 11.76
N VAL A 119 -10.00 6.80 10.83
CA VAL A 119 -10.65 7.51 9.72
C VAL A 119 -10.10 6.97 8.41
N PHE A 120 -10.89 6.17 7.72
CA PHE A 120 -10.49 5.63 6.42
C PHE A 120 -10.62 6.72 5.34
N SER A 121 -9.65 6.80 4.42
CA SER A 121 -9.78 7.77 3.33
C SER A 121 -10.82 7.34 2.31
N HIS A 122 -11.28 8.32 1.54
CA HIS A 122 -12.26 8.15 0.47
C HIS A 122 -11.59 7.93 -0.91
N GLY A 123 -10.27 7.78 -0.95
CA GLY A 123 -9.51 7.63 -2.20
C GLY A 123 -9.04 6.20 -2.43
N GLN A 124 -9.57 5.58 -3.49
CA GLN A 124 -9.14 4.27 -3.97
C GLN A 124 -8.64 4.35 -5.41
N HIS A 125 -7.68 3.50 -5.75
CA HIS A 125 -7.20 3.37 -7.12
C HIS A 125 -6.93 1.91 -7.46
N SER A 126 -7.69 1.37 -8.42
CA SER A 126 -7.54 0.00 -8.88
C SER A 126 -6.66 -0.09 -10.12
N PHE A 127 -5.79 -1.10 -10.15
CA PHE A 127 -4.88 -1.37 -11.27
C PHE A 127 -4.73 -2.88 -11.52
N LYS A 128 -4.09 -3.20 -12.64
CA LYS A 128 -3.84 -4.58 -13.09
C LYS A 128 -2.37 -4.92 -12.98
N PHE A 129 -2.05 -6.11 -12.53
CA PHE A 129 -0.70 -6.65 -12.66
C PHE A 129 -0.45 -7.16 -14.09
N PRO A 130 0.82 -7.17 -14.55
CA PRO A 130 1.18 -7.70 -15.85
C PRO A 130 0.96 -9.23 -15.93
N GLU A 131 0.68 -9.70 -17.13
CA GLU A 131 0.49 -11.14 -17.44
C GLU A 131 1.81 -11.94 -17.43
N ALA A 132 2.96 -11.24 -17.47
CA ALA A 132 4.28 -11.84 -17.48
C ALA A 132 5.09 -11.40 -16.25
N TYR A 133 5.89 -12.33 -15.72
CA TYR A 133 6.89 -12.00 -14.72
C TYR A 133 8.01 -11.16 -15.32
N ILE A 134 8.61 -10.28 -14.53
CA ILE A 134 9.84 -9.62 -14.95
C ILE A 134 11.00 -10.63 -14.86
N GLU A 135 11.72 -10.79 -15.97
CA GLU A 135 12.93 -11.60 -15.99
C GLU A 135 13.98 -10.96 -15.07
N SER A 136 14.66 -11.78 -14.28
CA SER A 136 15.87 -11.31 -13.61
C SER A 136 16.95 -11.14 -14.69
N PRO A 137 17.65 -10.00 -14.76
CA PRO A 137 18.82 -9.92 -15.61
C PRO A 137 19.79 -11.02 -15.16
N VAL A 138 20.25 -11.80 -16.14
CA VAL A 138 21.24 -12.87 -15.98
C VAL A 138 22.55 -12.28 -15.43
#